data_AF-A0A942DHA8-F1
#
_entry.id   AF-A0A942DHA8-F1
#
_cell.length_a   1.000
_cell.length_b   1.000
_cell.length_c   1.000
_cell.angle_alpha   90.00
_cell.angle_beta   90.00
_cell.angle_gamma   90.00
#
_symmetry.space_group_name_H-M   'P 1'
#
loop_
_entity.id
_entity.type
_entity.pdbx_description
1 polymer ?
#
loop_
_entity_poly.entity_id
_entity_poly.type
_entity_poly.pdbx_seq_one_letter_code
_entity_poly.pdbx_strand_id
1 'polypeptide(L)'
;MSVEVQGLVGKKIAKASSSLKNFSIEFEGDTGLQMDAVDGPKISARVVANKDLPIQTEAVCSVDWSWIYSSELKQISVDGAVVRLQLDKAGVLTVTAGTWQGSSFLGFQPYKPAAKV
;
A
#
# COMPACT_ATOMS: atom_id res chain seq x y z
N MET A 1 -12.49 -9.55 -7.91
CA MET A 1 -11.39 -9.48 -6.92
C MET A 1 -10.34 -10.51 -7.34
N SER A 2 -9.10 -10.11 -7.60
CA SER A 2 -8.07 -11.03 -8.14
C SER A 2 -7.58 -12.00 -7.06
N VAL A 3 -7.56 -13.29 -7.39
CA VAL A 3 -7.16 -14.40 -6.49
C VAL A 3 -5.72 -14.24 -5.98
N GLU A 4 -4.85 -13.66 -6.78
CA GLU A 4 -3.43 -13.48 -6.44
C GLU A 4 -3.22 -12.64 -5.17
N VAL A 5 -3.99 -11.57 -5.00
CA VAL A 5 -3.79 -10.65 -3.87
C VAL A 5 -4.23 -11.27 -2.55
N GLN A 6 -5.19 -12.19 -2.58
CA GLN A 6 -5.61 -12.96 -1.40
C GLN A 6 -4.51 -13.90 -0.90
N GLY A 7 -3.58 -14.33 -1.77
CA GLY A 7 -2.43 -15.14 -1.39
C GLY A 7 -1.43 -14.43 -0.47
N LEU A 8 -1.60 -13.13 -0.25
CA LEU A 8 -0.82 -12.36 0.72
C LEU A 8 -1.36 -12.43 2.14
N VAL A 9 -2.59 -12.90 2.34
CA VAL A 9 -3.17 -13.07 3.69
C VAL A 9 -2.32 -14.04 4.50
N GLY A 10 -2.03 -13.68 5.75
CA GLY A 10 -1.14 -14.40 6.65
C GLY A 10 0.33 -14.00 6.54
N LYS A 11 0.72 -13.22 5.53
CA LYS A 11 2.09 -12.69 5.42
C LYS A 11 2.28 -11.46 6.30
N LYS A 12 3.50 -11.29 6.81
CA LYS A 12 3.92 -10.12 7.57
C LYS A 12 4.56 -9.07 6.69
N ILE A 13 4.32 -7.81 7.01
CA ILE A 13 4.93 -6.68 6.30
C ILE A 13 6.38 -6.51 6.78
N ALA A 14 7.32 -6.55 5.84
CA ALA A 14 8.72 -6.26 6.09
C ALA A 14 9.02 -4.77 5.92
N LYS A 15 8.53 -4.15 4.84
CA LYS A 15 8.73 -2.73 4.52
C LYS A 15 7.55 -2.19 3.71
N ALA A 16 7.41 -0.87 3.67
CA ALA A 16 6.49 -0.21 2.76
C ALA A 16 7.02 1.16 2.34
N SER A 17 6.65 1.59 1.13
CA SER A 17 7.07 2.85 0.55
C SER A 17 5.95 3.42 -0.32
N SER A 18 5.79 4.75 -0.31
CA SER A 18 4.70 5.43 -1.01
C SER A 18 5.17 6.67 -1.76
N SER A 19 4.49 6.96 -2.86
CA SER A 19 4.43 8.26 -3.53
C SER A 19 2.98 8.59 -3.88
N LEU A 20 2.78 9.75 -4.51
CA LEU A 20 1.45 10.13 -5.02
C LEU A 20 0.91 9.14 -6.06
N LYS A 21 1.75 8.35 -6.74
CA LYS A 21 1.30 7.45 -7.82
C LYS A 21 1.37 5.98 -7.45
N ASN A 22 2.14 5.62 -6.43
CA ASN A 22 2.42 4.24 -6.11
C ASN A 22 2.46 4.02 -4.60
N PHE A 23 2.02 2.85 -4.17
CA PHE A 23 2.26 2.32 -2.83
C PHE A 23 2.72 0.88 -2.93
N SER A 24 3.89 0.61 -2.37
CA SER A 24 4.56 -0.67 -2.43
C SER A 24 4.71 -1.23 -1.02
N ILE A 25 4.35 -2.50 -0.84
CA ILE A 25 4.49 -3.22 0.42
C ILE A 25 5.32 -4.47 0.15
N GLU A 26 6.47 -4.56 0.80
CA GLU A 26 7.28 -5.78 0.86
C GLU A 26 6.73 -6.66 1.99
N PHE A 27 6.44 -7.93 1.69
CA PHE A 27 6.15 -8.92 2.72
C PHE A 27 7.39 -9.76 3.02
N GLU A 28 7.44 -10.37 4.21
CA GLU A 28 8.44 -11.37 4.55
C GLU A 28 8.43 -12.50 3.49
N GLY A 29 9.63 -12.83 3.00
CA GLY A 29 9.84 -13.72 1.85
C GLY A 29 10.25 -12.96 0.59
N ASP A 30 9.71 -13.37 -0.55
CA ASP A 30 10.10 -12.93 -1.89
C ASP A 30 9.02 -12.12 -2.62
N THR A 31 7.88 -11.88 -1.99
CA THR A 31 6.66 -11.37 -2.62
C THR A 31 6.21 -10.04 -2.02
N GLY A 32 5.77 -9.14 -2.88
CA GLY A 32 5.34 -7.80 -2.56
C GLY A 32 4.00 -7.45 -3.20
N LEU A 33 3.36 -6.40 -2.70
CA LEU A 33 2.16 -5.80 -3.25
C LEU A 33 2.50 -4.43 -3.83
N GLN A 34 2.27 -4.27 -5.13
CA GLN A 34 2.35 -3.00 -5.82
C GLN A 34 0.93 -2.47 -6.06
N MET A 35 0.68 -1.23 -5.63
CA MET A 35 -0.56 -0.50 -5.88
C MET A 35 -0.25 0.79 -6.65
N ASP A 36 -0.83 0.95 -7.84
CA ASP A 36 -0.63 2.13 -8.68
C ASP A 36 -1.95 2.88 -8.86
N ALA A 37 -1.92 4.21 -8.77
CA ALA A 37 -2.99 5.06 -9.28
C ALA A 37 -2.98 5.00 -10.81
N VAL A 38 -4.06 4.50 -11.41
CA VAL A 38 -4.23 4.45 -12.87
C VAL A 38 -5.21 5.53 -13.34
N ASP A 39 -5.46 5.64 -14.64
CA ASP A 39 -6.33 6.67 -15.19
C ASP A 39 -7.74 6.65 -14.56
N GLY A 40 -8.15 7.83 -14.07
CA GLY A 40 -9.35 8.00 -13.24
C GLY A 40 -9.13 7.64 -11.75
N PRO A 41 -10.18 7.63 -10.92
CA PRO A 41 -10.06 7.26 -9.51
C PRO A 41 -10.03 5.73 -9.38
N LYS A 42 -8.93 5.09 -9.82
CA LYS A 42 -8.76 3.63 -9.76
C LYS A 42 -7.38 3.24 -9.27
N ILE A 43 -7.33 2.11 -8.57
CA ILE A 43 -6.10 1.48 -8.10
C ILE A 43 -5.91 0.16 -8.83
N SER A 44 -4.74 0.00 -9.45
CA SER A 44 -4.26 -1.30 -9.92
C SER A 44 -3.45 -1.93 -8.80
N ALA A 45 -3.88 -3.09 -8.28
CA ALA A 45 -3.16 -3.85 -7.26
C ALA A 45 -2.61 -5.16 -7.86
N ARG A 46 -1.30 -5.38 -7.74
CA ARG A 46 -0.59 -6.54 -8.30
C ARG A 46 0.38 -7.14 -7.31
N VAL A 47 0.45 -8.48 -7.30
CA VAL A 47 1.51 -9.20 -6.57
C VAL A 47 2.72 -9.31 -7.47
N VAL A 48 3.89 -8.91 -6.98
CA VAL A 48 5.16 -8.93 -7.71
C VAL A 48 6.26 -9.48 -6.80
N ALA A 49 7.44 -9.80 -7.34
CA ALA A 49 8.56 -10.12 -6.49
C ALA A 49 9.05 -8.86 -5.76
N ASN A 50 9.56 -9.00 -4.53
CA ASN A 50 10.06 -7.86 -3.74
C ASN A 50 11.13 -7.04 -4.48
N LYS A 51 11.98 -7.72 -5.27
CA LYS A 51 13.03 -7.08 -6.08
C LYS A 51 12.50 -6.24 -7.25
N ASP A 52 11.25 -6.47 -7.67
CA ASP A 52 10.62 -5.81 -8.81
C ASP A 52 9.75 -4.63 -8.36
N LEU A 53 9.62 -4.41 -7.04
CA LEU A 53 8.94 -3.25 -6.50
C LEU A 53 9.71 -1.96 -6.86
N PRO A 54 9.01 -0.87 -7.20
CA PRO A 54 9.65 0.39 -7.53
C PRO A 54 10.46 0.92 -6.35
N ILE A 55 11.74 1.21 -6.62
CA ILE A 55 12.61 1.87 -5.65
C ILE A 55 12.23 3.35 -5.62
N GLN A 56 11.66 3.80 -4.50
CA GLN A 56 11.26 5.19 -4.30
C GLN A 56 12.50 6.04 -3.93
N THR A 57 13.36 6.33 -4.90
CA THR A 57 14.60 7.11 -4.69
C THR A 57 14.39 8.63 -4.60
N GLU A 58 13.22 9.15 -4.99
CA GLU A 58 13.00 10.61 -5.14
C GLU A 58 11.68 11.12 -4.55
N ALA A 59 11.15 10.47 -3.51
CA ALA A 59 9.98 11.01 -2.81
C ALA A 59 10.37 12.21 -1.94
N VAL A 60 10.10 13.43 -2.43
CA VAL A 60 10.28 14.72 -1.71
C VAL A 60 9.55 14.73 -0.34
N CYS A 61 8.58 13.85 -0.14
CA CYS A 61 7.93 13.62 1.15
C CYS A 61 7.86 12.12 1.43
N SER A 62 8.92 11.56 2.03
CA SER A 62 8.89 10.18 2.50
C SER A 62 7.92 10.06 3.69
N VAL A 63 6.92 9.19 3.55
CA VAL A 63 6.02 8.84 4.64
C VAL A 63 6.66 7.71 5.45
N ASP A 64 6.72 7.87 6.77
CA ASP A 64 7.18 6.82 7.67
C ASP A 64 6.11 5.72 7.82
N TRP A 65 6.32 4.59 7.17
CA TRP A 65 5.47 3.40 7.26
C TRP A 65 5.93 2.39 8.33
N SER A 66 6.94 2.70 9.15
CA SER A 66 7.47 1.76 10.15
C SER A 66 6.43 1.22 11.13
N TRP A 67 5.34 1.95 11.34
CA TRP A 67 4.26 1.58 12.25
C TRP A 67 3.43 0.37 11.78
N ILE A 68 3.43 0.03 10.49
CA ILE A 68 2.77 -1.19 9.97
C ILE A 68 3.72 -2.39 9.90
N TYR A 69 5.02 -2.21 10.13
CA TYR A 69 6.00 -3.28 9.98
C TYR A 69 5.75 -4.39 11.01
N SER A 70 6.07 -5.63 10.64
CA SER A 70 5.79 -6.86 11.41
C SER A 70 4.31 -7.11 11.72
N SER A 71 3.39 -6.33 11.15
CA SER A 71 1.96 -6.63 11.19
C SER A 71 1.62 -7.68 10.15
N GLU A 72 0.74 -8.60 10.51
CA GLU A 72 0.23 -9.63 9.62
C GLU A 72 -1.00 -9.12 8.85
N LEU A 73 -1.03 -9.36 7.54
CA LEU A 73 -2.20 -9.06 6.71
C LEU A 73 -3.29 -10.11 6.97
N LYS A 74 -4.35 -9.72 7.67
CA LYS A 74 -5.49 -10.60 7.97
C LYS A 74 -6.52 -10.63 6.86
N GLN A 75 -6.70 -9.51 6.17
CA GLN A 75 -7.64 -9.41 5.07
C GLN A 75 -7.22 -8.30 4.12
N ILE A 76 -7.47 -8.49 2.82
CA ILE A 76 -7.31 -7.47 1.80
C ILE A 76 -8.59 -7.34 0.98
N SER A 77 -8.95 -6.10 0.67
CA SER A 77 -10.00 -5.79 -0.28
C SER A 77 -9.58 -4.76 -1.31
N VAL A 78 -10.02 -4.96 -2.55
CA VAL A 78 -9.75 -4.08 -3.70
C VAL A 78 -11.08 -3.82 -4.39
N ASP A 79 -11.52 -2.57 -4.35
CA ASP A 79 -12.79 -2.10 -4.88
C ASP A 79 -12.57 -0.81 -5.68
N GLY A 80 -12.18 -0.97 -6.95
CA GLY A 80 -11.99 0.12 -7.90
C GLY A 80 -11.03 1.22 -7.40
N ALA A 81 -11.60 2.24 -6.76
CA ALA A 81 -10.89 3.38 -6.18
C ALA A 81 -10.26 3.11 -4.81
N VAL A 82 -10.62 2.01 -4.13
CA VAL A 82 -10.27 1.80 -2.71
C VAL A 82 -9.62 0.43 -2.52
N VAL A 83 -8.49 0.40 -1.82
CA VAL A 83 -7.88 -0.81 -1.28
C VAL A 83 -7.91 -0.72 0.24
N ARG A 84 -8.38 -1.77 0.93
CA ARG A 84 -8.32 -1.87 2.39
C ARG A 84 -7.50 -3.08 2.81
N LEU A 85 -6.55 -2.86 3.71
CA LEU A 85 -5.68 -3.84 4.33
C LEU A 85 -6.05 -3.90 5.81
N GLN A 86 -6.50 -5.06 6.29
CA GLN A 86 -6.69 -5.30 7.71
C GLN A 86 -5.43 -5.92 8.28
N LEU A 87 -4.75 -5.17 9.15
CA LEU A 87 -3.51 -5.56 9.79
C LEU A 87 -3.78 -5.87 11.27
N ASP A 88 -3.21 -6.94 11.79
CA ASP A 88 -3.49 -7.42 13.15
C ASP A 88 -3.16 -6.40 14.26
N LYS A 89 -1.99 -5.78 14.21
CA LYS A 89 -1.49 -4.83 15.23
C LYS A 89 -1.76 -3.38 14.85
N ALA A 90 -1.69 -3.09 13.55
CA ALA A 90 -1.79 -1.74 13.02
C ALA A 90 -3.23 -1.31 12.68
N GLY A 91 -4.20 -2.24 12.70
CA GLY A 91 -5.58 -1.97 12.33
C GLY A 91 -5.78 -1.83 10.82
N VAL A 92 -6.78 -1.08 10.39
CA VAL A 92 -7.15 -0.97 8.97
C VAL A 92 -6.35 0.15 8.29
N LEU A 93 -5.58 -0.19 7.25
CA LEU A 93 -4.98 0.74 6.31
C LEU A 93 -5.81 0.79 5.02
N THR A 94 -6.32 1.96 4.69
CA THR A 94 -7.09 2.26 3.49
C THR A 94 -6.26 3.11 2.55
N VAL A 95 -6.18 2.67 1.30
CA VAL A 95 -5.57 3.38 0.17
C VAL A 95 -6.69 3.78 -0.76
N THR A 96 -6.75 5.05 -1.17
CA THR A 96 -7.80 5.57 -2.06
C THR A 96 -7.17 6.22 -3.28
N ALA A 97 -7.75 6.05 -4.46
CA ALA A 97 -7.40 6.82 -5.65
C ALA A 97 -8.32 8.03 -5.80
N GLY A 98 -7.72 9.20 -6.02
CA GLY A 98 -8.40 10.44 -6.38
C GLY A 98 -7.84 11.01 -7.68
N THR A 99 -8.42 12.12 -8.14
CA THR A 99 -7.92 12.87 -9.30
C THR A 99 -7.79 14.35 -8.94
N TRP A 100 -6.65 14.95 -9.25
CA TRP A 100 -6.38 16.37 -9.06
C TRP A 100 -5.80 16.95 -10.35
N GLN A 101 -6.42 18.00 -10.89
CA GLN A 101 -6.02 18.65 -12.14
C GLN A 101 -5.79 17.65 -13.30
N GLY A 102 -6.67 16.65 -13.42
CA GLY A 102 -6.58 15.61 -14.46
C GLY A 102 -5.54 14.50 -14.19
N SER A 103 -4.77 14.59 -13.09
CA SER A 103 -3.81 13.56 -12.67
C SER A 103 -4.35 12.70 -11.54
N SER A 104 -4.32 11.38 -11.68
CA SER A 104 -4.68 10.46 -10.60
C SER A 104 -3.64 10.47 -9.47
N PHE A 105 -4.04 10.25 -8.23
CA PHE A 105 -3.12 10.13 -7.10
C PHE A 105 -3.66 9.18 -6.02
N LEU A 106 -2.79 8.69 -5.16
CA LEU A 106 -3.11 7.88 -4.00
C LEU A 106 -3.20 8.75 -2.72
N GLY A 107 -4.25 8.50 -1.95
CA GLY A 107 -4.42 8.95 -0.57
C GLY A 107 -4.36 7.77 0.39
N PHE A 108 -3.96 8.03 1.65
CA PHE A 108 -3.70 6.99 2.63
C PHE A 108 -4.33 7.32 3.98
N GLN A 109 -4.97 6.32 4.61
CA GLN A 109 -5.62 6.45 5.92
C GLN A 109 -5.47 5.17 6.76
N PRO A 110 -5.11 5.21 8.05
CA PRO A 110 -4.70 6.40 8.77
C PRO A 110 -3.32 6.87 8.28
N TYR A 111 -3.13 8.17 8.28
CA TYR A 111 -1.79 8.73 8.37
C TYR A 111 -1.36 8.61 9.83
N LYS A 112 -0.21 7.99 10.11
CA LYS A 112 0.36 7.95 11.47
C LYS A 112 0.51 9.41 11.94
N PRO A 113 -0.23 9.85 12.97
CA PRO A 113 0.03 11.17 13.55
C PRO A 113 1.48 11.19 14.02
N ALA A 114 2.19 12.31 13.85
CA ALA A 114 3.48 12.49 14.49
C ALA A 114 3.32 12.14 15.98
N ALA A 115 4.19 11.28 16.51
CA ALA A 115 4.18 10.97 17.93
C ALA A 115 4.19 12.30 18.68
N LYS A 116 3.19 12.55 19.53
CA LYS A 116 3.22 13.74 20.40
C LYS A 116 4.51 13.64 21.21
N VAL A 117 5.45 14.53 20.91
CA VAL A 117 6.63 14.78 21.74
C VAL A 117 6.18 15.44 23.03
#